data_AF-A0A9D8DNU0-F1
#
_entry.id   AF-A0A9D8DNU0-F1
#
_cell.length_a   1.000
_cell.length_b   1.000
_cell.length_c   1.000
_cell.angle_alpha   90.00
_cell.angle_beta   90.00
_cell.angle_gamma   90.00
#
_symmetry.space_group_name_H-M   'P 1'
#
loop_
_entity.id
_entity.type
_entity.pdbx_description
1 polymer ?
#
loop_
_entity_poly.entity_id
_entity_poly.type
_entity_poly.pdbx_seq_one_letter_code
_entity_poly.pdbx_strand_id
1 'polypeptide(L)'
;MAMTVYDPGFEADERVVALPERPRTLVGATVGIISNGKANTRPFFDHLERLLREEWGVAEVVRRTKSNYSAPAEAALIDEAATWAALFAGVGD
;
A
#
# COMPACT_ATOMS: atom_id res chain seq x y z
N MET A 1 37.67 3.11 20.13
CA MET A 1 36.27 3.45 19.82
C MET A 1 36.05 3.06 18.36
N ALA A 2 35.16 2.10 18.08
CA ALA A 2 34.93 1.62 16.72
C ALA A 2 33.68 2.30 16.14
N MET A 3 33.77 2.80 14.91
CA MET A 3 32.66 3.38 14.17
C MET A 3 32.14 2.34 13.18
N THR A 4 30.85 2.00 13.27
CA THR A 4 30.17 1.17 12.28
C THR A 4 29.57 2.08 11.22
N VAL A 5 30.02 1.93 9.98
CA VAL A 5 29.44 2.59 8.81
C VAL A 5 28.54 1.57 8.12
N TYR A 6 27.27 1.91 7.96
CA TYR A 6 26.31 1.09 7.22
C TYR A 6 26.30 1.54 5.75
N ASP A 7 26.26 0.57 4.84
CA ASP A 7 26.04 0.84 3.42
C ASP A 7 24.53 1.01 3.18
N PRO A 8 24.05 2.17 2.71
CA PRO A 8 22.65 2.38 2.35
C PRO A 8 22.28 1.80 0.98
N GLY A 9 23.24 1.18 0.27
CA GLY A 9 23.02 0.46 -0.97
C GLY A 9 21.97 -0.64 -0.78
N PHE A 10 21.05 -0.74 -1.73
CA PHE A 10 20.11 -1.85 -1.78
C PHE A 10 20.87 -3.14 -2.09
N GLU A 11 20.97 -4.04 -1.12
CA GLU A 11 21.39 -5.41 -1.36
C GLU A 11 20.16 -6.25 -1.72
N ALA A 12 20.13 -6.74 -2.97
CA ALA A 12 19.05 -7.61 -3.42
C ALA A 12 19.22 -9.00 -2.79
N ASP A 13 18.31 -9.39 -1.89
CA ASP A 13 18.05 -10.81 -1.62
C ASP A 13 17.20 -11.31 -2.79
N GLU A 14 17.81 -12.00 -3.77
CA GLU A 14 17.14 -12.53 -4.97
C GLU A 14 16.16 -13.65 -4.60
N ARG A 15 15.07 -13.30 -3.92
CA ARG A 15 13.97 -14.22 -3.66
C ARG A 15 13.04 -14.22 -4.86
N VAL A 16 12.90 -15.36 -5.50
CA VAL A 16 11.84 -15.58 -6.49
C VAL A 16 10.51 -15.64 -5.75
N VAL A 17 9.74 -14.56 -5.81
CA VAL A 17 8.39 -14.49 -5.24
C VAL A 17 7.37 -14.76 -6.33
N ALA A 18 6.47 -15.72 -6.11
CA ALA A 18 5.32 -15.91 -6.98
C ALA A 18 4.37 -14.71 -6.83
N LEU A 19 4.14 -13.98 -7.92
CA LEU A 19 3.21 -12.85 -7.93
C LEU A 19 1.76 -13.35 -7.85
N PRO A 20 0.86 -12.64 -7.13
CA PRO A 20 -0.55 -12.98 -7.13
C PRO A 20 -1.16 -12.78 -8.51
N GLU A 21 -2.23 -13.53 -8.80
CA GLU A 21 -2.98 -13.34 -10.05
C GLU A 21 -3.56 -11.92 -10.11
N ARG A 22 -3.41 -11.27 -11.26
CA ARG A 22 -3.99 -9.94 -11.47
C ARG A 22 -5.51 -10.05 -11.57
N PRO A 23 -6.28 -9.28 -10.78
CA PRO A 23 -7.73 -9.27 -10.92
C PRO A 23 -8.13 -8.79 -12.32
N ARG A 24 -9.11 -9.47 -12.94
CA ARG A 24 -9.62 -9.12 -14.27
C ARG A 24 -10.56 -7.91 -14.25
N THR A 25 -11.12 -7.60 -13.09
CA THR A 25 -12.02 -6.49 -12.85
C THR A 25 -11.96 -6.07 -11.38
N LEU A 26 -12.29 -4.81 -11.10
CA LEU A 26 -12.46 -4.28 -9.74
C LEU A 26 -13.94 -4.17 -9.32
N VAL A 27 -14.86 -4.45 -10.24
CA VAL A 27 -16.31 -4.36 -9.96
C VAL A 27 -16.68 -5.34 -8.85
N GLY A 28 -17.32 -4.84 -7.79
CA GLY A 28 -17.72 -5.63 -6.63
C GLY A 28 -16.57 -6.03 -5.69
N ALA A 29 -15.33 -5.62 -5.97
CA ALA A 29 -14.17 -6.00 -5.18
C ALA A 29 -13.98 -5.10 -3.94
N THR A 30 -13.22 -5.63 -2.98
CA THR A 30 -12.61 -4.83 -1.91
C THR A 30 -11.18 -4.47 -2.32
N VAL A 31 -10.84 -3.18 -2.28
CA VAL A 31 -9.49 -2.68 -2.53
C VAL A 31 -9.00 -1.85 -1.36
N GLY A 32 -7.69 -1.74 -1.18
CA GLY A 32 -7.10 -0.97 -0.09
C GLY A 32 -6.25 0.20 -0.54
N ILE A 33 -6.20 1.23 0.29
CA ILE A 33 -5.26 2.34 0.19
C ILE A 33 -4.46 2.39 1.49
N ILE A 34 -3.13 2.23 1.39
CA ILE A 34 -2.22 2.38 2.53
C ILE A 34 -1.44 3.68 2.36
N SER A 35 -1.69 4.65 3.24
CA SER A 35 -0.96 5.92 3.29
C SER A 35 0.25 5.82 4.24
N ASN A 36 1.33 6.51 3.90
CA ASN A 36 2.43 6.79 4.84
C ASN A 36 2.07 7.87 5.88
N GLY A 37 0.91 8.52 5.80
CA GLY A 37 0.44 9.49 6.79
C GLY A 37 0.85 10.94 6.53
N LYS A 38 1.43 11.27 5.37
CA LYS A 38 1.70 12.67 5.03
C LYS A 38 0.42 13.49 4.88
N ALA A 39 0.37 14.65 5.54
CA ALA A 39 -0.85 15.46 5.70
C ALA A 39 -1.49 15.87 4.37
N ASN A 40 -0.67 16.19 3.36
CA ASN A 40 -1.13 16.72 2.08
C ASN A 40 -1.74 15.68 1.14
N THR A 41 -1.67 14.39 1.48
CA THR A 41 -2.12 13.30 0.63
C THR A 41 -3.61 12.94 0.80
N ARG A 42 -4.27 13.46 1.84
CA ARG A 42 -5.67 13.11 2.14
C ARG A 42 -6.62 13.44 0.99
N PRO A 43 -6.63 14.67 0.42
CA PRO A 43 -7.57 15.01 -0.66
C PRO A 43 -7.37 14.16 -1.92
N PHE A 44 -6.12 13.77 -2.21
CA PHE A 44 -5.81 12.87 -3.31
C PHE A 44 -6.47 11.50 -3.12
N PHE A 45 -6.32 10.91 -1.93
CA PHE A 45 -6.93 9.62 -1.63
C PHE A 45 -8.45 9.68 -1.51
N ASP A 46 -9.02 10.81 -1.08
CA ASP A 46 -10.47 11.02 -1.10
C ASP A 46 -11.01 10.99 -2.54
N HIS A 47 -10.31 11.67 -3.45
CA HIS A 47 -10.65 11.65 -4.87
C HIS A 47 -10.46 10.26 -5.50
N LEU A 48 -9.37 9.56 -5.15
CA LEU A 48 -9.11 8.20 -5.63
C LEU A 48 -10.19 7.22 -5.15
N GLU A 49 -10.59 7.28 -3.88
CA GLU A 49 -11.66 6.45 -3.36
C GLU A 49 -12.97 6.70 -4.12
N ARG A 50 -13.31 7.98 -4.35
CA ARG A 50 -14.47 8.36 -5.14
C ARG A 50 -14.41 7.76 -6.55
N LEU A 51 -13.28 7.92 -7.24
CA LEU A 51 -13.05 7.36 -8.58
C LEU A 51 -13.26 5.84 -8.59
N LEU A 52 -12.67 5.12 -7.63
CA LEU A 52 -12.75 3.67 -7.54
C LEU A 52 -14.19 3.18 -7.36
N ARG A 53 -14.97 3.86 -6.52
CA ARG A 53 -16.37 3.48 -6.26
C ARG A 53 -17.28 3.87 -7.42
N GLU A 54 -17.20 5.10 -7.89
CA GLU A 54 -18.15 5.68 -8.85
C GLU A 54 -17.89 5.22 -10.28
N GLU A 55 -16.62 5.10 -10.68
CA GLU A 55 -16.26 4.83 -12.08
C GLU A 55 -15.77 3.40 -12.30
N TRP A 56 -15.16 2.77 -11.28
CA TRP A 56 -14.62 1.40 -11.39
C TRP A 56 -15.48 0.34 -10.69
N GLY A 57 -16.59 0.73 -10.07
CA GLY A 57 -17.56 -0.18 -9.46
C GLY A 57 -17.04 -0.97 -8.26
N VAL A 58 -15.99 -0.50 -7.59
CA VAL A 58 -15.46 -1.10 -6.37
C VAL A 58 -16.53 -1.08 -5.27
N ALA A 59 -16.76 -2.21 -4.61
CA ALA A 59 -17.74 -2.31 -3.53
C ALA A 59 -17.23 -1.63 -2.25
N GLU A 60 -15.96 -1.86 -1.91
CA GLU A 60 -15.37 -1.35 -0.69
C GLU A 60 -13.93 -0.86 -0.89
N VAL A 61 -13.66 0.34 -0.35
CA VAL A 61 -12.32 0.93 -0.28
C VAL A 61 -11.89 0.98 1.18
N VAL A 62 -10.89 0.19 1.55
CA VAL A 62 -10.34 0.15 2.91
C VAL A 62 -9.18 1.15 3.01
N ARG A 63 -9.24 2.07 3.97
CA ARG A 63 -8.17 3.05 4.20
C ARG A 63 -7.38 2.73 5.46
N ARG A 64 -6.06 2.69 5.31
CA ARG A 64 -5.11 2.47 6.40
C ARG A 64 -3.98 3.47 6.31
N THR A 65 -3.41 3.81 7.46
CA THR A 65 -2.23 4.66 7.58
C THR A 65 -1.21 3.90 8.41
N LYS A 66 0.02 3.80 7.91
CA LYS A 66 1.12 3.20 8.69
C LYS A 66 1.33 4.01 9.98
N SER A 67 1.63 3.34 11.08
CA SER A 67 2.00 4.00 12.34
C SER A 67 3.32 4.75 12.24
N ASN A 68 4.23 4.27 11.39
CA ASN A 68 5.51 4.89 11.11
C ASN A 68 5.70 5.09 9.60
N TYR A 69 5.72 6.35 9.18
CA TYR A 69 5.83 6.73 7.78
C TYR A 69 7.13 6.25 7.11
N SER A 70 8.21 6.11 7.88
CA SER A 70 9.55 5.71 7.41
C SER A 70 9.87 4.22 7.60
N ALA A 71 9.00 3.46 8.27
CA ALA A 71 9.18 2.02 8.43
C ALA A 71 8.37 1.24 7.39
N PRO A 72 8.69 -0.05 7.15
CA PRO A 72 7.78 -0.98 6.49
C PRO A 72 6.40 -0.99 7.16
N ALA A 73 5.37 -1.34 6.40
CA ALA A 73 4.03 -1.55 6.95
C ALA A 73 4.04 -2.69 7.99
N GLU A 74 3.16 -2.58 8.99
CA GLU A 74 3.02 -3.56 10.05
C GLU A 74 2.57 -4.91 9.49
N ALA A 75 3.07 -6.02 10.04
CA ALA A 75 2.70 -7.36 9.58
C ALA A 75 1.18 -7.57 9.56
N ALA A 76 0.48 -7.14 10.62
CA ALA A 76 -0.98 -7.21 10.69
C ALA A 76 -1.69 -6.41 9.59
N LEU A 77 -1.11 -5.29 9.15
CA LEU A 77 -1.64 -4.51 8.04
C LEU A 77 -1.40 -5.22 6.70
N ILE A 78 -0.27 -5.90 6.54
CA ILE A 78 0.01 -6.73 5.36
C ILE A 78 -0.93 -7.96 5.30
N ASP A 79 -1.17 -8.61 6.44
CA ASP A 79 -2.09 -9.74 6.54
C ASP A 79 -3.53 -9.33 6.19
N GLU A 80 -3.96 -8.16 6.66
CA GLU A 80 -5.24 -7.57 6.25
C GLU A 80 -5.25 -7.31 4.73
N ALA A 81 -4.19 -6.70 4.21
CA ALA A 81 -4.07 -6.34 2.81
C ALA A 81 -4.11 -7.53 1.84
N ALA A 82 -3.68 -8.70 2.30
CA ALA A 82 -3.73 -9.95 1.53
C ALA A 82 -5.16 -10.40 1.21
N THR A 83 -6.17 -9.87 1.91
CA THR A 83 -7.59 -10.15 1.65
C THR A 83 -8.19 -9.27 0.55
N TRP A 84 -7.48 -8.22 0.11
CA TRP A 84 -7.98 -7.27 -0.88
C TRP A 84 -7.62 -7.69 -2.30
N ALA A 85 -8.47 -7.35 -3.27
CA ALA A 85 -8.20 -7.60 -4.68
C ALA A 85 -7.04 -6.76 -5.22
N ALA A 86 -6.84 -5.55 -4.67
CA ALA A 86 -5.76 -4.65 -5.05
C ALA A 86 -5.39 -3.71 -3.89
N LEU A 87 -4.14 -3.25 -3.88
CA LEU A 87 -3.61 -2.28 -2.93
C LEU A 87 -2.97 -1.10 -3.68
N PHE A 88 -3.34 0.12 -3.29
CA PHE A 88 -2.69 1.37 -3.69
C PHE A 88 -1.77 1.85 -2.56
N ALA A 89 -0.46 1.82 -2.79
CA ALA A 89 0.54 2.27 -1.83
C ALA A 89 0.80 3.78 -1.99
N GLY A 90 0.40 4.55 -0.99
CA GLY A 90 0.61 5.98 -0.88
C GLY A 90 1.98 6.33 -0.33
N VAL A 91 2.98 6.41 -1.21
CA VAL A 91 4.37 6.77 -0.87
C VAL A 91 4.76 8.06 -1.58
N GLY A 92 4.98 9.15 -0.84
CA GLY A 92 5.36 10.44 -1.43
C GLY A 92 4.95 11.63 -0.57
N ASP A 93 5.28 12.85 -1.02
CA ASP A 93 4.61 14.12 -0.67
C ASP A 93 3.73 14.56 -1.85
#